data_AF-A0A925GSC8-F1
#
_entry.id   AF-A0A925GSC8-F1
#
_cell.length_a   1.000
_cell.length_b   1.000
_cell.length_c   1.000
_cell.angle_alpha   90.00
_cell.angle_beta   90.00
_cell.angle_gamma   90.00
#
_symmetry.space_group_name_H-M   'P 1'
#
loop_
_entity.id
_entity.type
_entity.pdbx_description
1 polymer ?
#
loop_
_entity_poly.entity_id
_entity_poly.type
_entity_poly.pdbx_seq_one_letter_code
_entity_poly.pdbx_strand_id
1 'polypeptide(L)'
;MFLILALRIDEVATSCWPHPTLTRRAAADIMPFTGHEEIDRAAAFSNDRNVTTRIAEWLRGVTLDDGSELAGVKFESRVGNDTCWAYWMRRTDLGLTEVAKATAGVEISSKEPAMVAVTEAWEIRTW
;
A
#
# COMPACT_ATOMS: atom_id res chain seq x y z
N MET A 1 10.81 0.53 11.11
CA MET A 1 11.36 0.66 9.74
C MET A 1 10.38 -0.01 8.81
N PHE A 2 9.51 0.76 8.17
CA PHE A 2 8.42 0.24 7.33
C PHE A 2 8.90 0.24 5.87
N LEU A 3 9.02 -0.95 5.27
CA LEU A 3 9.38 -1.08 3.86
C LEU A 3 8.11 -0.84 3.02
N ILE A 4 7.83 0.43 2.71
CA ILE A 4 6.69 0.85 1.89
C ILE A 4 7.21 1.13 0.48
N LEU A 5 7.25 0.11 -0.38
CA LEU A 5 7.38 0.32 -1.82
C LEU A 5 5.98 0.50 -2.41
N ALA A 6 5.68 1.73 -2.83
CA ALA A 6 4.61 2.10 -3.74
C ALA A 6 3.19 1.56 -3.42
N LEU A 7 2.59 2.02 -2.32
CA LEU A 7 1.19 1.72 -2.00
C LEU A 7 0.23 2.56 -2.87
N ARG A 8 -0.64 1.89 -3.62
CA ARG A 8 -1.98 2.36 -4.02
C ARG A 8 -3.01 1.65 -3.12
N ILE A 9 -4.31 1.94 -3.18
CA ILE A 9 -5.32 1.36 -2.26
C ILE A 9 -6.65 1.17 -3.02
N ASP A 10 -7.05 -0.07 -3.30
CA ASP A 10 -8.23 -0.38 -4.13
C ASP A 10 -9.33 -1.17 -3.43
N GLU A 11 -9.03 -2.15 -2.55
CA GLU A 11 -10.08 -3.13 -2.17
C GLU A 11 -10.52 -3.15 -0.70
N VAL A 12 -9.88 -2.35 0.16
CA VAL A 12 -10.43 -2.05 1.50
C VAL A 12 -11.65 -1.11 1.39
N ALA A 13 -11.81 -0.48 0.24
CA ALA A 13 -12.78 0.58 -0.02
C ALA A 13 -14.21 0.12 -0.33
N THR A 14 -14.52 -1.18 -0.38
CA THR A 14 -15.86 -1.62 -0.83
C THR A 14 -16.80 -2.02 0.32
N SER A 15 -16.29 -2.47 1.47
CA SER A 15 -17.14 -2.84 2.63
C SER A 15 -17.28 -1.74 3.68
N CYS A 16 -16.32 -0.80 3.75
CA CYS A 16 -16.28 0.27 4.77
C CYS A 16 -16.76 1.63 4.24
N TRP A 17 -17.20 1.68 2.98
CA TRP A 17 -17.48 2.90 2.25
C TRP A 17 -18.96 2.91 1.86
N PRO A 18 -19.70 4.01 2.08
CA PRO A 18 -19.25 5.33 2.49
C PRO A 18 -19.72 5.66 3.93
N HIS A 19 -18.84 5.56 4.94
CA HIS A 19 -19.13 6.24 6.20
C HIS A 19 -18.54 7.67 6.16
N PRO A 20 -19.36 8.73 6.03
CA PRO A 20 -18.89 10.10 5.72
C PRO A 20 -18.03 10.74 6.82
N THR A 21 -18.06 10.19 8.04
CA THR A 21 -17.22 10.66 9.14
C THR A 21 -15.77 10.14 9.02
N LEU A 22 -15.61 8.96 8.42
CA LEU A 22 -14.34 8.26 8.29
C LEU A 22 -13.46 8.91 7.21
N THR A 23 -14.06 9.29 6.08
CA THR A 23 -13.39 10.04 5.00
C THR A 23 -12.92 11.42 5.43
N ARG A 24 -13.73 12.15 6.23
CA ARG A 24 -13.43 13.53 6.64
C ARG A 24 -12.25 13.64 7.61
N ARG A 25 -12.11 12.69 8.55
CA ARG A 25 -10.98 12.65 9.48
C ARG A 25 -9.66 12.41 8.74
N ALA A 26 -9.67 11.45 7.83
CA ALA A 26 -8.49 11.10 7.05
C ALA A 26 -8.11 12.22 6.07
N ALA A 27 -9.10 12.89 5.48
CA ALA A 27 -8.89 14.05 4.63
C ALA A 27 -8.21 15.20 5.35
N ALA A 28 -8.57 15.50 6.61
CA ALA A 28 -7.92 16.55 7.40
C ALA A 28 -6.41 16.32 7.55
N ASP A 29 -5.98 15.07 7.75
CA ASP A 29 -4.57 14.71 7.91
C ASP A 29 -3.78 14.79 6.60
N ILE A 30 -4.41 14.66 5.43
CA ILE A 30 -3.73 14.69 4.13
C ILE A 30 -3.96 15.97 3.33
N MET A 31 -4.96 16.78 3.69
CA MET A 31 -5.30 18.05 3.05
C MET A 31 -4.09 18.97 2.83
N PRO A 32 -3.11 19.08 3.75
CA PRO A 32 -1.91 19.88 3.51
C PRO A 32 -1.07 19.45 2.29
N PHE A 33 -1.26 18.23 1.80
CA PHE A 33 -0.54 17.67 0.65
C PHE A 33 -1.41 17.50 -0.59
N THR A 34 -2.71 17.27 -0.39
CA THR A 34 -3.63 16.97 -1.48
C THR A 34 -4.50 18.17 -1.87
N GLY A 35 -4.78 19.08 -0.93
CA GLY A 35 -5.73 20.19 -1.12
C GLY A 35 -7.21 19.75 -1.14
N HIS A 36 -7.49 18.50 -0.81
CA HIS A 36 -8.83 17.91 -0.88
C HIS A 36 -9.44 17.72 0.52
N GLU A 37 -10.71 18.13 0.69
CA GLU A 37 -11.49 17.97 1.93
C GLU A 37 -12.08 16.56 2.13
N GLU A 38 -11.96 15.70 1.12
CA GLU A 38 -12.31 14.29 1.16
C GLU A 38 -11.18 13.45 0.55
N ILE A 39 -11.10 12.17 0.95
CA ILE A 39 -10.23 11.22 0.25
C ILE A 39 -10.92 10.80 -1.04
N ASP A 40 -10.33 11.21 -2.16
CA ASP A 40 -10.75 10.79 -3.48
C ASP A 40 -9.78 9.77 -4.09
N ARG A 41 -10.11 9.34 -5.31
CA ARG A 41 -9.25 8.44 -6.08
C ARG A 41 -7.88 9.07 -6.37
N ALA A 42 -7.79 10.38 -6.56
CA ALA A 42 -6.51 11.01 -6.86
C ALA A 42 -5.56 10.92 -5.66
N ALA A 43 -6.05 11.12 -4.44
CA ALA A 43 -5.30 10.98 -3.21
C ALA A 43 -4.86 9.53 -2.95
N ALA A 44 -5.77 8.56 -3.11
CA ALA A 44 -5.49 7.14 -2.91
C ALA A 44 -4.45 6.58 -3.92
N PHE A 45 -4.35 7.21 -5.09
CA PHE A 45 -3.43 6.85 -6.16
C PHE A 45 -2.25 7.83 -6.32
N SER A 46 -2.04 8.69 -5.34
CA SER A 46 -1.01 9.73 -5.40
C SER A 46 0.39 9.12 -5.57
N ASN A 47 1.24 9.81 -6.33
CA ASN A 47 2.67 9.50 -6.40
C ASN A 47 3.41 9.98 -5.14
N ASP A 48 2.80 10.84 -4.33
CA ASP A 48 3.35 11.27 -3.06
C ASP A 48 3.20 10.16 -2.00
N ARG A 49 4.33 9.66 -1.53
CA ARG A 49 4.40 8.60 -0.51
C ARG A 49 3.87 9.08 0.84
N ASN A 50 3.97 10.37 1.16
CA ASN A 50 3.41 10.89 2.40
C ASN A 50 1.89 10.77 2.40
N VAL A 51 1.26 11.06 1.25
CA VAL A 51 -0.19 10.93 1.09
C VAL A 51 -0.60 9.46 1.27
N THR A 52 -0.04 8.54 0.50
CA THR A 52 -0.48 7.13 0.55
C THR A 52 -0.10 6.43 1.86
N THR A 53 0.99 6.84 2.51
CA THR A 53 1.35 6.36 3.86
C THR A 53 0.35 6.83 4.90
N ARG A 54 -0.04 8.12 4.90
CA ARG A 54 -1.03 8.64 5.84
C ARG A 54 -2.40 7.98 5.66
N ILE A 55 -2.80 7.69 4.41
CA ILE A 55 -4.03 6.95 4.16
C ILE A 55 -3.92 5.52 4.72
N ALA A 56 -2.78 4.85 4.54
CA ALA A 56 -2.56 3.52 5.12
C ALA A 56 -2.54 3.53 6.66
N GLU A 57 -1.92 4.53 7.27
CA GLU A 57 -1.92 4.73 8.74
C GLU A 57 -3.34 4.95 9.27
N TRP A 58 -4.13 5.77 8.56
CA TRP A 58 -5.53 5.97 8.90
C TRP A 58 -6.34 4.67 8.79
N LEU A 59 -6.22 3.94 7.66
CA LEU A 59 -6.91 2.66 7.47
C LEU A 59 -6.55 1.66 8.56
N ARG A 60 -5.30 1.62 9.02
CA ARG A 60 -4.88 0.74 10.12
C ARG A 60 -5.69 0.96 11.40
N GLY A 61 -6.23 2.15 11.63
CA GLY A 61 -7.09 2.46 12.78
C GLY A 61 -8.57 2.13 12.59
N VAL A 62 -8.99 1.64 11.42
CA VAL A 62 -10.39 1.31 11.13
C VAL A 62 -10.75 -0.09 11.63
N THR A 63 -11.88 -0.18 12.32
CA THR A 63 -12.53 -1.42 12.73
C THR A 63 -13.71 -1.69 11.81
N LEU A 64 -13.83 -2.93 11.37
CA LEU A 64 -14.92 -3.45 10.54
C LEU A 64 -16.21 -3.60 11.35
N ASP A 65 -17.34 -3.73 10.67
CA ASP A 65 -18.66 -3.88 11.32
C ASP A 65 -18.78 -5.12 12.21
N ASP A 66 -17.96 -6.14 11.95
CA ASP A 66 -17.87 -7.36 12.77
C ASP A 66 -16.94 -7.19 14.00
N GLY A 67 -16.40 -6.00 14.22
CA GLY A 67 -15.48 -5.68 15.31
C GLY A 67 -14.02 -6.07 15.04
N SER A 68 -13.71 -6.65 13.88
CA SER A 68 -12.34 -7.01 13.51
C SER A 68 -11.57 -5.81 12.96
N GLU A 69 -10.24 -5.84 13.10
CA GLU A 69 -9.37 -4.84 12.49
C GLU A 69 -9.01 -5.22 11.06
N LEU A 70 -8.74 -4.23 10.21
CA LEU A 70 -8.22 -4.51 8.89
C LEU A 70 -6.87 -5.25 8.94
N ALA A 71 -6.78 -6.33 8.17
CA ALA A 71 -5.56 -7.15 8.03
C ALA A 71 -4.52 -6.51 7.11
N GLY A 72 -4.94 -5.70 6.14
CA GLY A 72 -4.03 -5.13 5.16
C GLY A 72 -4.74 -4.27 4.12
N VAL A 73 -4.01 -3.94 3.06
CA VAL A 73 -4.49 -3.19 1.91
C VAL A 73 -4.17 -3.96 0.63
N LYS A 74 -5.16 -4.07 -0.26
CA LYS A 74 -4.96 -4.52 -1.64
C LYS A 74 -4.99 -3.34 -2.60
N PHE A 75 -4.14 -3.38 -3.63
CA PHE A 75 -4.10 -2.35 -4.66
C PHE A 75 -3.52 -2.80 -5.98
N GLU A 76 -3.85 -2.09 -7.05
CA GLU A 76 -3.29 -2.32 -8.38
C GLU A 76 -1.89 -1.71 -8.51
N SER A 77 -0.93 -2.50 -8.98
CA SER A 77 0.43 -2.01 -9.23
C SER A 77 0.44 -0.89 -10.27
N ARG A 78 1.33 0.09 -10.07
CA ARG A 78 1.57 1.14 -11.08
C ARG A 78 2.39 0.64 -12.26
N VAL A 79 3.33 -0.25 -11.97
CA VAL A 79 4.41 -0.64 -12.88
C VAL A 79 4.26 -2.07 -13.39
N GLY A 80 3.22 -2.77 -12.95
CA GLY A 80 2.84 -4.09 -13.45
C GLY A 80 1.32 -4.19 -13.59
N ASN A 81 0.85 -5.20 -14.33
CA ASN A 81 -0.58 -5.48 -14.51
C ASN A 81 -1.19 -6.27 -13.34
N ASP A 82 -0.46 -6.41 -12.24
CA ASP A 82 -0.83 -7.29 -11.14
C ASP A 82 -1.27 -6.54 -9.88
N THR A 83 -2.01 -7.27 -9.06
CA THR A 83 -2.47 -6.84 -7.75
C THR A 83 -1.35 -6.98 -6.72
N CYS A 84 -1.04 -5.89 -6.03
CA CYS A 84 -0.18 -5.87 -4.86
C CYS A 84 -1.01 -5.94 -3.56
N TRP A 85 -0.39 -6.54 -2.55
CA TRP A 85 -0.95 -6.67 -1.22
C TRP A 85 0.05 -6.15 -0.21
N ALA A 86 -0.43 -5.36 0.74
CA ALA A 86 0.30 -4.92 1.91
C ALA A 86 -0.41 -5.47 3.16
N TYR A 87 0.36 -6.04 4.08
CA TYR A 87 -0.18 -6.68 5.28
C TYR A 87 0.34 -5.97 6.53
N TRP A 88 -0.56 -5.72 7.49
CA TRP A 88 -0.18 -5.25 8.82
C TRP A 88 0.10 -6.44 9.72
N MET A 89 1.30 -6.46 10.31
CA MET A 89 1.73 -7.49 11.27
C MET A 89 1.06 -7.30 12.64
N ARG A 90 -0.25 -7.50 12.70
CA ARG A 90 -1.09 -7.29 13.90
C ARG A 90 -0.74 -8.22 15.05
N ARG A 91 -0.25 -9.43 14.77
CA ARG A 91 0.17 -10.36 15.82
C ARG A 91 1.45 -9.87 16.47
N THR A 92 2.37 -9.29 15.69
CA THR A 92 3.57 -8.63 16.22
C THR A 92 3.20 -7.51 17.19
N ASP A 93 2.19 -6.70 16.83
CA ASP A 93 1.72 -5.60 17.68
C ASP A 93 1.21 -6.10 19.05
N LEU A 94 0.68 -7.31 19.10
CA LEU A 94 0.21 -8.00 20.31
C LEU A 94 1.31 -8.80 21.03
N GLY A 95 2.57 -8.72 20.57
CA GLY A 95 3.69 -9.52 21.10
C GLY A 95 3.59 -11.02 20.76
N LEU A 96 2.74 -11.38 19.79
CA LEU A 96 2.55 -12.74 19.32
C LEU A 96 3.41 -13.01 18.08
N THR A 97 3.84 -14.25 17.91
CA THR A 97 4.59 -14.67 16.71
C THR A 97 3.73 -14.54 15.47
N GLU A 98 4.24 -13.87 14.45
CA GLU A 98 3.58 -13.76 13.14
C GLU A 98 3.52 -15.08 12.40
N VAL A 99 2.41 -15.27 11.68
CA VAL A 99 2.24 -16.41 10.78
C VAL A 99 2.86 -16.11 9.42
N ALA A 100 2.74 -14.85 8.96
CA ALA A 100 3.40 -14.39 7.76
C ALA A 100 4.91 -14.33 7.98
N LYS A 101 5.66 -15.09 7.19
CA LYS A 101 7.14 -15.05 7.19
C LYS A 101 7.60 -14.57 5.83
N ALA A 102 8.29 -13.44 5.80
CA ALA A 102 9.12 -13.10 4.66
C ALA A 102 10.32 -14.05 4.65
N THR A 103 10.55 -14.73 3.52
CA THR A 103 11.85 -15.37 3.30
C THR A 103 12.87 -14.29 2.97
N ALA A 104 14.15 -14.63 2.96
CA ALA A 104 15.19 -13.70 2.50
C ALA A 104 15.02 -13.25 1.03
N GLY A 105 14.05 -13.83 0.31
CA GLY A 105 13.97 -13.73 -1.13
C GLY A 105 15.09 -14.50 -1.81
N VAL A 106 15.09 -14.45 -3.14
CA VAL A 106 16.24 -14.83 -3.96
C VAL A 106 16.67 -13.55 -4.67
N GLU A 107 17.94 -13.20 -4.53
CA GLU A 107 18.50 -12.07 -5.28
C GLU A 107 18.44 -12.39 -6.78
N ILE A 108 17.80 -11.53 -7.55
CA ILE A 108 17.81 -11.62 -9.01
C ILE A 108 19.08 -10.91 -9.48
N SER A 109 20.01 -11.68 -10.02
CA SER A 109 21.24 -11.15 -10.60
C SER A 109 20.93 -10.17 -11.73
N SER A 110 21.70 -9.09 -11.84
CA SER A 110 21.65 -8.18 -13.00
C SER A 110 21.98 -8.88 -14.33
N LYS A 111 22.58 -10.07 -14.27
CA LYS A 111 22.88 -10.93 -15.43
C LYS A 111 21.81 -12.00 -15.70
N GLU A 112 20.71 -12.00 -14.96
CA GLU A 112 19.61 -12.92 -15.21
C GLU A 112 19.11 -12.72 -16.65
N PRO A 113 18.95 -13.78 -17.47
CA PRO A 113 18.62 -13.64 -18.89
C PRO A 113 17.36 -12.81 -19.15
N ALA A 114 16.35 -12.91 -18.28
CA ALA A 114 15.14 -12.09 -18.37
C ALA A 114 15.42 -10.60 -18.09
N MET A 115 16.30 -10.29 -17.14
CA MET A 115 16.71 -8.92 -16.87
C MET A 115 17.52 -8.35 -18.03
N VAL A 116 18.49 -9.10 -18.56
CA VAL A 116 19.30 -8.69 -19.72
C VAL A 116 18.39 -8.40 -20.91
N ALA A 117 17.50 -9.33 -21.26
CA ALA A 117 16.59 -9.18 -22.39
C ALA A 117 15.70 -7.92 -22.28
N VAL A 118 15.18 -7.63 -21.09
CA VAL A 118 14.37 -6.41 -20.87
C VAL A 118 15.24 -5.15 -20.92
N THR A 119 16.42 -5.16 -20.29
CA THR A 119 17.29 -3.98 -20.27
C THR A 119 17.82 -3.62 -21.65
N GLU A 120 18.14 -4.60 -22.48
CA GLU A 120 18.53 -4.39 -23.88
C GLU A 120 17.35 -3.89 -24.73
N ALA A 121 16.17 -4.51 -24.61
CA ALA A 121 15.00 -4.15 -25.40
C ALA A 121 14.52 -2.71 -25.15
N TRP A 122 14.75 -2.17 -23.94
CA TRP A 122 14.26 -0.86 -23.51
C TRP A 122 15.39 0.15 -23.23
N GLU A 123 16.64 -0.18 -23.58
CA GLU A 123 17.83 0.65 -23.36
C GLU A 123 17.99 1.15 -21.90
N ILE A 124 17.55 0.32 -20.94
CA ILE A 124 17.62 0.64 -19.51
C ILE A 124 19.03 0.33 -19.01
N ARG A 125 19.72 1.32 -18.45
CA ARG A 125 21.02 1.10 -17.79
C ARG A 125 20.83 0.48 -16.42
N THR A 126 21.47 -0.66 -16.19
CA THR A 126 21.61 -1.30 -14.88
C THR A 126 23.04 -1.13 -14.38
N TRP A 127 23.21 -0.94 -13.07
CA TRP A 127 24.50 -0.78 -12.38
C TRP A 127 24.66 -1.84 -11.30
#